data_AF-A0A957IBS9-F1
#
_entry.id   AF-A0A957IBS9-F1
#
_cell.length_a   1.000
_cell.length_b   1.000
_cell.length_c   1.000
_cell.angle_alpha   90.00
_cell.angle_beta   90.00
_cell.angle_gamma   90.00
#
_symmetry.space_group_name_H-M   'P 1'
#
loop_
_entity.id
_entity.type
_entity.pdbx_description
1 polymer ?
#
loop_
_entity_poly.entity_id
_entity_poly.type
_entity_poly.pdbx_seq_one_letter_code
_entity_poly.pdbx_strand_id
1 'polypeptide(L)'
;MVQPILSLNDVQVSPDSLPQQPSDASNVIFLINFRNHRDMYPPFGIMYVADALEQVGFTCRVFHETAEFLEEFIAQVAEERPLFVGFSTITG
;
A
#
# COMPACT_ATOMS: atom_id res chain seq x y z
N MET A 1 -3.91 26.49 -20.09
CA MET A 1 -4.68 25.24 -20.07
C MET A 1 -5.00 24.93 -18.63
N VAL A 2 -6.29 24.81 -18.28
CA VAL A 2 -6.73 24.55 -16.90
C VAL A 2 -6.86 23.04 -16.75
N GLN A 3 -6.09 22.44 -15.83
CA GLN A 3 -6.19 21.00 -15.54
C GLN A 3 -7.44 20.73 -14.68
N PRO A 4 -8.13 19.59 -14.87
CA PRO A 4 -9.35 19.29 -14.14
C PRO A 4 -9.05 18.97 -12.67
N ILE A 5 -9.81 19.61 -11.79
CA ILE A 5 -9.80 19.42 -10.34
C ILE A 5 -10.56 18.12 -10.04
N LEU A 6 -9.88 17.11 -9.46
CA LEU A 6 -10.53 15.94 -8.88
C LEU A 6 -11.06 16.31 -7.50
N SER A 7 -12.38 16.20 -7.32
CA SER A 7 -13.06 16.46 -6.05
C SER A 7 -13.19 15.14 -5.27
N LEU A 8 -12.46 15.05 -4.16
CA LEU A 8 -12.69 14.07 -3.10
C LEU A 8 -13.05 14.85 -1.83
N ASN A 9 -14.33 14.81 -1.46
CA ASN A 9 -14.89 15.17 -0.14
C ASN A 9 -14.34 16.45 0.53
N ASP A 10 -14.64 17.62 -0.04
CA ASP A 10 -14.52 18.97 0.58
C ASP A 10 -13.14 19.39 1.13
N VAL A 11 -12.06 18.66 0.79
CA VAL A 11 -10.69 19.10 1.06
C VAL A 11 -10.03 19.49 -0.26
N GLN A 12 -9.83 20.79 -0.47
CA GLN A 12 -9.07 21.31 -1.61
C GLN A 12 -7.58 21.05 -1.37
N VAL A 13 -7.08 19.91 -1.84
CA VAL A 13 -5.63 19.62 -1.87
C VAL A 13 -5.08 20.15 -3.18
N SER A 14 -4.11 21.07 -3.14
CA SER A 14 -3.40 21.48 -4.36
C SER A 14 -2.63 20.27 -4.92
N PRO A 15 -2.59 20.03 -6.24
CA PRO A 15 -1.79 18.95 -6.83
C PRO A 15 -0.33 18.99 -6.39
N ASP A 16 0.19 20.19 -6.15
CA ASP A 16 1.57 20.44 -5.68
C ASP A 16 1.78 20.16 -4.18
N SER A 17 0.70 19.92 -3.42
CA SER A 17 0.75 19.57 -1.99
C SER A 17 0.95 18.07 -1.77
N LEU A 18 0.74 17.25 -2.79
CA LEU A 18 1.09 15.85 -2.73
C LEU A 18 2.62 15.72 -2.77
N PRO A 19 3.22 14.85 -1.95
CA PRO A 19 4.65 14.59 -2.03
C PRO A 19 4.98 14.25 -3.49
N GLN A 20 5.77 15.09 -4.15
CA GLN A 20 6.26 14.78 -5.49
C GLN A 20 7.14 13.54 -5.35
N GLN A 21 6.66 12.43 -5.89
CA GLN A 21 7.36 11.17 -5.86
C GLN A 21 8.74 11.37 -6.52
N PRO A 22 9.84 10.95 -5.90
CA PRO A 22 11.14 10.97 -6.55
C PRO A 22 11.04 10.21 -7.88
N SER A 23 11.59 10.75 -8.96
CA SER A 23 11.43 10.20 -10.34
C SER A 23 11.82 8.73 -10.49
N ASP A 24 12.66 8.24 -9.57
CA ASP A 24 13.24 6.90 -9.58
C ASP A 24 12.66 6.01 -8.47
N ALA A 25 11.75 6.52 -7.65
CA ALA A 25 11.15 5.76 -6.56
C ALA A 25 10.09 4.81 -7.11
N SER A 26 10.16 3.54 -6.69
CA SER A 26 9.17 2.51 -7.04
C SER A 26 7.75 3.02 -6.78
N ASN A 27 6.83 2.70 -7.68
CA ASN A 27 5.40 2.99 -7.52
C ASN A 27 4.66 1.87 -6.78
N VAL A 28 5.39 0.84 -6.36
CA VAL A 28 4.83 -0.37 -5.76
C VAL A 28 4.90 -0.27 -4.24
N ILE A 29 3.80 -0.57 -3.56
CA ILE A 29 3.70 -0.63 -2.10
C ILE A 29 3.32 -2.06 -1.73
N PHE A 30 4.05 -2.63 -0.77
CA PHE A 30 3.69 -3.92 -0.20
C PHE A 30 2.96 -3.68 1.13
N LEU A 31 1.81 -4.32 1.32
CA LEU A 31 1.05 -4.28 2.56
C LEU A 31 0.95 -5.70 3.11
N ILE A 32 1.37 -5.90 4.36
CA ILE A 32 1.49 -7.22 4.97
C ILE A 32 0.69 -7.32 6.26
N ASN A 33 -0.17 -8.33 6.33
CA ASN A 33 -0.77 -8.78 7.58
C ASN A 33 0.05 -9.97 8.13
N PHE A 34 0.98 -9.67 9.02
CA PHE A 34 1.96 -10.62 9.52
C PHE A 34 1.37 -11.50 10.64
N ARG A 35 1.58 -12.82 10.56
CA ARG A 35 1.24 -13.79 11.63
C ARG A 35 -0.22 -13.87 12.05
N ASN A 36 -1.16 -13.62 11.14
CA ASN A 36 -2.58 -13.84 11.42
C ASN A 36 -3.00 -15.27 11.05
N HIS A 37 -2.77 -16.21 11.96
CA HIS A 37 -3.21 -17.61 11.81
C HIS A 37 -4.71 -17.85 12.04
N ARG A 38 -5.45 -16.80 12.44
CA ARG A 38 -6.86 -16.93 12.84
C ARG A 38 -7.82 -16.68 11.69
N ASP A 39 -7.42 -15.87 10.73
CA ASP A 39 -8.31 -15.39 9.68
C ASP A 39 -7.94 -15.99 8.33
N MET A 40 -8.92 -16.64 7.69
CA MET A 40 -8.80 -17.18 6.32
C MET A 40 -8.71 -16.06 5.27
N TYR A 41 -9.14 -14.85 5.60
CA TYR A 41 -9.21 -13.71 4.70
C TYR A 41 -8.31 -12.57 5.18
N PRO A 42 -7.72 -11.78 4.24
CA PRO A 42 -7.05 -10.54 4.60
C PRO A 42 -7.99 -9.61 5.41
N PRO A 43 -7.48 -8.94 6.47
CA PRO A 43 -8.29 -8.00 7.23
C PRO A 43 -8.81 -6.85 6.36
N PHE A 44 -10.09 -6.51 6.45
CA PHE A 44 -10.69 -5.43 5.64
C PHE A 44 -9.94 -4.09 5.76
N GLY A 45 -9.34 -3.80 6.91
CA GLY A 45 -8.54 -2.59 7.11
C GLY A 45 -7.35 -2.48 6.15
N ILE A 46 -6.62 -3.59 5.90
CA ILE A 46 -5.48 -3.57 4.97
C ILE A 46 -5.95 -3.39 3.53
N MET A 47 -7.11 -3.98 3.19
CA MET A 47 -7.72 -3.85 1.87
C MET A 47 -8.20 -2.43 1.59
N TYR A 48 -8.80 -1.77 2.59
CA TYR A 48 -9.21 -0.38 2.49
C TYR A 48 -8.02 0.55 2.23
N VAL A 49 -6.90 0.33 2.93
CA VAL A 49 -5.68 1.10 2.69
C VAL A 49 -5.11 0.85 1.29
N ALA A 50 -5.13 -0.41 0.82
CA ALA A 50 -4.70 -0.75 -0.54
C ALA A 50 -5.51 0.01 -1.59
N ASP A 51 -6.85 -0.03 -1.51
CA ASP A 51 -7.75 0.67 -2.43
C ASP A 51 -7.52 2.19 -2.42
N ALA A 52 -7.37 2.81 -1.23
CA ALA A 52 -7.09 4.23 -1.13
C ALA A 52 -5.74 4.64 -1.75
N LEU A 53 -4.70 3.80 -1.63
CA LEU A 53 -3.39 4.02 -2.25
C LEU A 53 -3.44 3.83 -3.77
N GLU A 54 -4.20 2.85 -4.25
CA GLU A 54 -4.42 2.63 -5.69
C GLU A 54 -5.16 3.80 -6.34
N GLN A 55 -6.15 4.38 -5.67
CA GLN A 55 -6.88 5.55 -6.15
C GLN A 55 -6.00 6.79 -6.35
N VAL A 56 -4.88 6.90 -5.62
CA VAL A 56 -3.92 8.01 -5.77
C VAL A 56 -2.74 7.65 -6.68
N GLY A 57 -2.76 6.48 -7.33
CA GLY A 57 -1.84 6.10 -8.40
C GLY A 57 -0.72 5.13 -8.01
N PHE A 58 -0.71 4.61 -6.77
CA PHE A 58 0.23 3.55 -6.40
C PHE A 58 -0.24 2.19 -6.89
N THR A 59 0.69 1.24 -7.05
CA THR A 59 0.38 -0.17 -7.23
C THR A 59 0.53 -0.88 -5.88
N CYS A 60 -0.53 -1.52 -5.39
CA CYS A 60 -0.47 -2.21 -4.10
C CYS A 60 -0.36 -3.73 -4.28
N ARG A 61 0.41 -4.38 -3.41
CA ARG A 61 0.44 -5.84 -3.26
C ARG A 61 0.15 -6.20 -1.81
N VAL A 62 -0.93 -6.96 -1.61
CA VAL A 62 -1.37 -7.38 -0.28
C VAL A 62 -0.88 -8.80 -0.01
N PHE A 63 -0.15 -8.95 1.09
CA PHE A 63 0.35 -10.22 1.61
C PHE A 63 -0.40 -10.55 2.91
N HIS A 64 -0.99 -11.73 2.96
CA HIS A 64 -1.70 -12.23 4.14
C HIS A 64 -1.08 -13.54 4.60
N GLU A 65 -0.98 -13.73 5.91
CA GLU A 65 -0.49 -14.96 6.54
C GLU A 65 0.92 -15.39 6.08
N THR A 66 1.87 -14.46 6.11
CA THR A 66 3.25 -14.71 5.64
C THR A 66 4.13 -15.45 6.66
N ALA A 67 3.57 -16.06 7.70
CA ALA A 67 4.39 -16.76 8.69
C ALA A 67 5.07 -18.00 8.08
N GLU A 68 4.36 -18.68 7.17
CA GLU A 68 4.88 -19.85 6.44
C GLU A 68 5.71 -19.45 5.20
N PHE A 69 5.55 -18.22 4.72
CA PHE A 69 6.14 -17.73 3.46
C PHE A 69 7.07 -16.52 3.67
N LEU A 70 7.73 -16.46 4.83
CA LEU A 70 8.55 -15.30 5.21
C LEU A 70 9.77 -15.13 4.28
N GLU A 71 10.44 -16.22 3.94
CA GLU A 71 11.61 -16.22 3.05
C GLU A 71 11.22 -15.73 1.64
N GLU A 72 10.10 -16.22 1.10
CA GLU A 72 9.57 -15.82 -0.20
C GLU A 72 9.14 -14.35 -0.20
N PHE A 73 8.54 -13.88 0.90
CA PHE A 73 8.20 -12.47 1.06
C PHE A 73 9.46 -11.58 1.04
N ILE A 74 10.49 -11.95 1.81
CA ILE A 74 11.77 -11.23 1.84
C ILE A 74 12.42 -11.20 0.46
N ALA A 75 12.41 -12.34 -0.25
CA ALA A 75 12.94 -12.44 -1.61
C ALA A 75 12.20 -11.49 -2.57
N GLN A 76 10.87 -11.43 -2.51
CA GLN A 76 10.07 -10.52 -3.34
C GLN A 76 10.34 -9.04 -3.01
N VAL A 77 10.50 -8.69 -1.73
CA VAL A 77 10.88 -7.32 -1.34
C VAL A 77 12.25 -6.94 -1.91
N ALA A 78 13.21 -7.86 -1.89
CA ALA A 78 14.56 -7.62 -2.42
C ALA A 78 14.58 -7.47 -3.95
N GLU A 79 13.76 -8.25 -4.65
CA GLU A 79 13.62 -8.21 -6.11
C GLU A 79 12.89 -6.97 -6.60
N GLU A 80 11.70 -6.69 -6.05
CA GLU A 80 10.81 -5.65 -6.55
C GLU A 80 11.07 -4.27 -5.95
N ARG A 81 11.81 -4.21 -4.84
CA ARG A 81 12.19 -2.96 -4.16
C ARG A 81 11.01 -1.99 -4.03
N PRO A 82 9.92 -2.39 -3.32
CA PRO A 82 8.77 -1.52 -3.15
C PRO A 82 9.17 -0.21 -2.46
N LEU A 83 8.39 0.83 -2.68
CA LEU A 83 8.56 2.15 -2.08
C LEU A 83 8.66 2.06 -0.55
N PHE A 84 7.75 1.28 0.03
CA PHE A 84 7.79 0.87 1.42
C PHE A 84 7.01 -0.43 1.61
N VAL A 85 7.19 -1.04 2.79
CA VAL A 85 6.41 -2.17 3.28
C VAL A 85 5.58 -1.71 4.48
N GLY A 86 4.26 -1.75 4.36
CA GLY A 86 3.31 -1.39 5.42
C GLY A 86 2.85 -2.61 6.20
N PHE A 87 3.09 -2.63 7.52
CA PHE A 87 2.68 -3.71 8.41
C PHE A 87 1.32 -3.41 9.03
N SER A 88 0.32 -4.21 8.70
CA SER A 88 -1.01 -4.20 9.32
C SER A 88 -1.04 -5.21 10.45
N THR A 89 -0.83 -4.75 11.68
CA THR A 89 -0.82 -5.60 12.87
C THR A 89 -2.00 -5.25 13.77
N ILE A 90 -2.84 -6.23 14.09
CA ILE A 90 -3.90 -6.08 15.09
C ILE A 90 -3.30 -6.49 16.45
N THR A 91 -3.14 -5.52 17.34
CA THR A 91 -2.69 -5.78 18.72
C THR A 91 -3.93 -5.97 19.60
N GLY A 92 -4.46 -7.19 19.64
CA GLY A 92 -5.68 -7.56 20.37
C GLY A 92 -5.66 -9.00 20.87
#